data_AF-A0A7W4EB37-F1
#
_entry.id   AF-A0A7W4EB37-F1
#
_cell.length_a   1.000
_cell.length_b   1.000
_cell.length_c   1.000
_cell.angle_alpha   90.00
_cell.angle_beta   90.00
_cell.angle_gamma   90.00
#
_symmetry.space_group_name_H-M   'P 1'
#
loop_
_entity.id
_entity.type
_entity.pdbx_description
1 polymer ?
#
loop_
_entity_poly.entity_id
_entity_poly.type
_entity_poly.pdbx_seq_one_letter_code
_entity_poly.pdbx_strand_id
1 'polypeptide(L)'
;MRGEHTKYDKLIQTDREAFRAEAMAALHAFDIADRTIASSMETGNTTMVDLLKAWYEQLQPLLSDLEKERTSRRFRTMIGHHLQVDEPRAQEAIDTMIQNRKLELVSGVIDRLYDGEPHSEQARQAACTFFAQPSDYINTFTERYGKFVEIMEAAEAHNVTLLDPHGNWLERGRAAIAIHNERQHLIQDEDTRLADIDQALRTLQERSNHLVQRIADHNWSFADVLALYESYQQQLGSLKQVTAVSPTEQLAVFEQVAKPFLAKVAHNVGSLNQHTNLKAAKQARDEAANLLLEVFDLSPSERRQLFLDIQDYMKLTRERDLILVVQRNREQFLAKQHDE
;
A
#
# COMPACT_ATOMS: atom_id res chain seq x y z
N MET A 1 -6.64 19.90 9.42
CA MET A 1 -5.74 18.82 8.96
C MET A 1 -6.37 18.17 7.73
N ARG A 2 -5.97 18.54 6.51
CA ARG A 2 -6.51 17.98 5.24
C ARG A 2 -5.39 17.51 4.30
N GLY A 3 -4.23 17.14 4.88
CA GLY A 3 -3.01 16.83 4.13
C GLY A 3 -2.61 15.35 4.11
N GLU A 4 -3.23 14.50 4.94
CA GLU A 4 -2.69 13.14 5.23
C GLU A 4 -3.58 11.98 4.76
N HIS A 5 -4.65 12.23 4.00
CA HIS A 5 -5.43 11.14 3.38
C HIS A 5 -4.57 10.22 2.47
N THR A 6 -3.46 10.74 1.92
CA THR A 6 -2.65 10.00 0.94
C THR A 6 -1.96 8.74 1.45
N LYS A 7 -1.69 8.60 2.75
CA LYS A 7 -1.01 7.41 3.29
C LYS A 7 -1.97 6.22 3.31
N TYR A 8 -3.12 6.38 3.98
CA TYR A 8 -4.10 5.31 4.13
C TYR A 8 -4.81 5.00 2.82
N ASP A 9 -5.03 5.99 1.95
CA ASP A 9 -5.59 5.76 0.61
C ASP A 9 -4.75 4.76 -0.19
N LYS A 10 -3.42 4.96 -0.22
CA LYS A 10 -2.51 4.04 -0.92
C LYS A 10 -2.48 2.68 -0.25
N LEU A 11 -2.39 2.65 1.08
CA LEU A 11 -2.32 1.40 1.83
C LEU A 11 -3.57 0.54 1.61
N ILE A 12 -4.77 1.14 1.64
CA ILE A 12 -6.04 0.42 1.41
C ILE A 12 -6.10 -0.15 -0.01
N GLN A 13 -5.63 0.60 -1.01
CA GLN A 13 -5.60 0.15 -2.40
C GLN A 13 -4.60 -0.98 -2.64
N THR A 14 -3.46 -0.99 -1.94
CA THR A 14 -2.41 -1.99 -2.13
C THR A 14 -2.54 -3.20 -1.21
N ASP A 15 -2.93 -2.98 0.04
CA ASP A 15 -2.99 -3.99 1.10
C ASP A 15 -4.02 -3.61 2.19
N ARG A 16 -5.29 -3.96 1.91
CA ARG A 16 -6.43 -3.72 2.81
C ARG A 16 -6.28 -4.43 4.16
N GLU A 17 -5.54 -5.54 4.24
CA GLU A 17 -5.37 -6.30 5.48
C GLU A 17 -4.30 -5.67 6.37
N ALA A 18 -3.20 -5.16 5.79
CA ALA A 18 -2.25 -4.34 6.52
C ALA A 18 -2.92 -3.08 7.10
N PHE A 19 -3.79 -2.42 6.32
CA PHE A 19 -4.60 -1.31 6.83
C PHE A 19 -5.47 -1.72 8.02
N ARG A 20 -6.17 -2.87 7.94
CA ARG A 20 -6.99 -3.38 9.07
C ARG A 20 -6.19 -3.63 10.33
N ALA A 21 -4.96 -4.16 10.20
CA ALA A 21 -4.08 -4.37 11.34
C ALA A 21 -3.65 -3.04 11.99
N GLU A 22 -3.25 -2.05 11.19
CA GLU A 22 -2.90 -0.71 11.69
C GLU A 22 -4.12 -0.02 12.33
N ALA A 23 -5.29 -0.18 11.72
CA ALA A 23 -6.57 0.31 12.23
C ALA A 23 -6.91 -0.29 13.59
N MET A 24 -6.81 -1.61 13.72
CA MET A 24 -7.09 -2.32 14.97
C MET A 24 -6.14 -1.86 16.10
N ALA A 25 -4.86 -1.64 15.79
CA ALA A 25 -3.89 -1.13 16.77
C ALA A 25 -4.24 0.29 17.24
N ALA A 26 -4.64 1.19 16.33
CA ALA A 26 -5.06 2.54 16.71
C ALA A 26 -6.36 2.55 17.50
N LEU A 27 -7.33 1.71 17.11
CA LEU A 27 -8.60 1.54 17.83
C LEU A 27 -8.38 1.00 19.24
N HIS A 28 -7.39 0.11 19.42
CA HIS A 28 -6.95 -0.35 20.75
C HIS A 28 -6.25 0.73 21.57
N ALA A 29 -5.44 1.58 20.92
CA ALA A 29 -4.72 2.64 21.60
C ALA A 29 -5.68 3.75 22.11
N PHE A 30 -6.73 4.05 21.36
CA PHE A 30 -7.75 5.03 21.73
C PHE A 30 -8.97 4.34 22.36
N ASP A 31 -8.84 4.06 23.66
CA ASP A 31 -9.76 3.22 24.41
C ASP A 31 -11.11 3.88 24.74
N ILE A 32 -11.99 3.16 25.46
CA ILE A 32 -13.32 3.66 25.86
C ILE A 32 -13.21 4.90 26.76
N ALA A 33 -12.21 4.96 27.63
CA ALA A 33 -12.05 6.08 28.55
C ALA A 33 -11.65 7.34 27.77
N ASP A 34 -10.70 7.23 26.85
CA ASP A 34 -10.28 8.30 25.95
C ASP A 34 -11.44 8.80 25.07
N ARG A 35 -12.24 7.89 24.50
CA ARG A 35 -13.45 8.23 23.72
C ARG A 35 -14.53 8.92 24.54
N THR A 36 -14.68 8.50 25.80
CA THR A 36 -15.63 9.13 26.73
C THR A 36 -15.16 10.54 27.08
N ILE A 37 -13.85 10.71 27.31
CA ILE A 37 -13.26 12.04 27.53
C ILE A 37 -13.52 12.94 26.33
N ALA A 38 -13.18 12.50 25.11
CA ALA A 38 -13.44 13.27 23.88
C ALA A 38 -14.91 13.67 23.75
N SER A 39 -15.83 12.69 23.81
CA SER A 39 -17.26 12.94 23.63
C SER A 39 -17.87 13.78 24.75
N SER A 40 -17.35 13.71 25.98
CA SER A 40 -17.83 14.54 27.09
C SER A 40 -17.57 16.05 26.89
N MET A 41 -16.62 16.41 26.03
CA MET A 41 -16.29 17.80 25.70
C MET A 41 -17.02 18.26 24.42
N GLU A 42 -17.58 17.37 23.63
CA GLU A 42 -18.22 17.73 22.36
C GLU A 42 -19.64 18.26 22.56
N THR A 43 -20.03 19.18 21.68
CA THR A 43 -21.41 19.64 21.53
C THR A 43 -21.81 19.55 20.06
N GLY A 44 -23.04 19.93 19.73
CA GLY A 44 -23.47 19.99 18.32
C GLY A 44 -22.69 20.99 17.47
N ASN A 45 -21.99 21.94 18.09
CA ASN A 45 -21.26 23.02 17.41
C ASN A 45 -19.75 22.99 17.67
N THR A 46 -19.31 22.55 18.85
CA THR A 46 -17.90 22.45 19.22
C THR A 46 -17.44 21.00 19.17
N THR A 47 -16.50 20.71 18.28
CA THR A 47 -15.90 19.37 18.13
C THR A 47 -14.58 19.25 18.88
N MET A 48 -14.11 18.02 19.13
CA MET A 48 -12.79 17.82 19.72
C MET A 48 -11.66 18.33 18.81
N VAL A 49 -11.87 18.35 17.49
CA VAL A 49 -10.92 18.96 16.53
C VAL A 49 -10.78 20.47 16.78
N ASP A 50 -11.88 21.18 17.05
CA ASP A 50 -11.86 22.61 17.36
C ASP A 50 -11.14 22.90 18.68
N LEU A 51 -11.39 22.05 19.69
CA LEU A 51 -10.71 22.12 21.00
C LEU A 51 -9.20 21.90 20.86
N LEU A 52 -8.78 20.87 20.12
CA LEU A 52 -7.37 20.59 19.88
C LEU A 52 -6.68 21.66 19.04
N LYS A 53 -7.40 22.26 18.10
CA LYS A 53 -6.90 23.43 17.37
C LYS A 53 -6.64 24.60 18.32
N ALA A 54 -7.58 24.90 19.22
CA ALA A 54 -7.40 25.94 20.23
C ALA A 54 -6.24 25.61 21.21
N TRP A 55 -6.03 24.33 21.54
CA TRP A 55 -4.87 23.89 22.30
C TRP A 55 -3.56 24.28 21.61
N TYR A 56 -3.36 23.86 20.37
CA TYR A 56 -2.10 24.10 19.65
C TYR A 56 -1.89 25.58 19.30
N GLU A 57 -2.93 26.28 18.87
CA GLU A 57 -2.81 27.65 18.38
C GLU A 57 -2.81 28.70 19.50
N GLN A 58 -3.43 28.43 20.65
CA GLN A 58 -3.61 29.41 21.72
C GLN A 58 -3.04 28.97 23.06
N LEU A 59 -3.46 27.81 23.59
CA LEU A 59 -3.13 27.43 24.97
C LEU A 59 -1.68 26.97 25.13
N GLN A 60 -1.21 26.05 24.29
CA GLN A 60 0.11 25.45 24.42
C GLN A 60 1.25 26.50 24.39
N PRO A 61 1.26 27.50 23.48
CA PRO A 61 2.28 28.55 23.51
C PRO A 61 2.27 29.35 24.82
N LEU A 62 1.09 29.76 25.29
CA LEU A 62 0.94 30.55 26.52
C LEU A 62 1.38 29.76 27.75
N LEU A 63 1.03 28.47 27.83
CA LEU A 63 1.43 27.60 28.93
C LEU A 63 2.94 27.31 28.90
N SER A 64 3.54 27.17 27.71
CA SER A 64 4.99 27.01 27.57
C SER A 64 5.74 28.22 28.10
N ASP A 65 5.26 29.44 27.81
CA ASP A 65 5.89 30.66 28.30
C ASP A 65 5.76 30.81 29.82
N LEU A 66 4.61 30.43 30.40
CA LEU A 66 4.44 30.40 31.86
C LEU A 66 5.41 29.40 32.53
N GLU A 67 5.59 28.22 31.96
CA GLU A 67 6.51 27.22 32.54
C GLU A 67 7.98 27.66 32.44
N LYS A 68 8.35 28.42 31.39
CA LYS A 68 9.68 29.06 31.32
C LYS A 68 9.87 30.06 32.45
N GLU A 69 8.87 30.89 32.74
CA GLU A 69 8.95 31.86 33.85
C GLU A 69 8.99 31.15 35.22
N ARG A 70 8.30 30.01 35.38
CA ARG A 70 8.36 29.19 36.59
C ARG A 70 9.79 28.81 37.00
N THR A 71 10.62 28.51 36.01
CA THR A 71 12.01 28.05 36.19
C THR A 71 13.04 29.19 36.14
N SER A 72 12.59 30.42 35.88
CA SER A 72 13.44 31.60 35.75
C SER A 72 13.98 32.06 37.11
N ARG A 73 15.31 31.94 37.29
CA ARG A 73 16.00 32.46 38.49
C ARG A 73 15.77 33.96 38.68
N ARG A 74 15.76 34.73 37.59
CA ARG A 74 15.51 36.18 37.62
C ARG A 74 14.12 36.49 38.16
N PHE A 75 13.11 35.75 37.70
CA PHE A 75 11.74 35.91 38.17
C PHE A 75 11.61 35.52 39.65
N ARG A 76 12.24 34.42 40.07
CA ARG A 76 12.31 34.00 41.48
C ARG A 76 12.94 35.06 42.39
N THR A 77 14.08 35.62 42.01
CA THR A 77 14.73 36.69 42.78
C THR A 77 13.87 37.95 42.85
N MET A 78 13.19 38.31 41.75
CA MET A 78 12.28 39.45 41.71
C MET A 78 11.12 39.28 42.70
N ILE A 79 10.44 38.14 42.65
CA ILE A 79 9.32 37.83 43.55
C ILE A 79 9.79 37.76 45.02
N GLY A 80 10.91 37.08 45.28
CA GLY A 80 11.49 37.00 46.64
C GLY A 80 11.82 38.38 47.21
N HIS A 81 12.38 39.28 46.38
CA HIS A 81 12.66 40.66 46.77
C HIS A 81 11.38 41.47 47.05
N HIS A 82 10.36 41.37 46.20
CA HIS A 82 9.10 42.12 46.38
C HIS A 82 8.26 41.63 47.55
N LEU A 83 8.26 40.32 47.80
CA LEU A 83 7.50 39.71 48.90
C LEU A 83 8.30 39.63 50.22
N GLN A 84 9.59 39.97 50.20
CA GLN A 84 10.52 39.87 51.34
C GLN A 84 10.57 38.46 51.93
N VAL A 85 10.64 37.45 51.06
CA VAL A 85 10.72 36.03 51.44
C VAL A 85 11.99 35.38 50.91
N ASP A 86 12.37 34.25 51.51
CA ASP A 86 13.49 33.43 51.04
C ASP A 86 13.16 32.71 49.72
N GLU A 87 14.19 32.19 49.05
CA GLU A 87 14.03 31.55 47.73
C GLU A 87 13.02 30.37 47.73
N PRO A 88 12.94 29.50 48.77
CA PRO A 88 11.93 28.44 48.81
C PRO A 88 10.50 28.96 48.84
N ARG A 89 10.19 29.94 49.70
CA ARG A 89 8.84 30.53 49.78
C ARG A 89 8.51 31.33 48.52
N ALA A 90 9.49 31.97 47.89
CA ALA A 90 9.32 32.62 46.60
C ALA A 90 8.93 31.61 45.50
N GLN A 91 9.53 30.41 45.50
CA GLN A 91 9.16 29.35 44.55
C GLN A 91 7.75 28.81 44.79
N GLU A 92 7.35 28.59 46.04
CA GLU A 92 5.97 28.17 46.37
C GLU A 92 4.92 29.19 45.90
N ALA A 93 5.20 30.49 46.09
CA ALA A 93 4.35 31.57 45.62
C ALA A 93 4.26 31.59 44.08
N ILE A 94 5.39 31.43 43.39
CA ILE A 94 5.45 31.34 41.92
C ILE A 94 4.63 30.16 41.41
N ASP A 95 4.80 28.97 42.01
CA ASP A 95 4.07 27.77 41.61
C ASP A 95 2.55 27.95 41.76
N THR A 96 2.10 28.59 42.85
CA THR A 96 0.68 28.89 43.08
C THR A 96 0.15 29.91 42.06
N MET A 97 0.89 31.00 41.81
CA MET A 97 0.49 32.03 40.85
C MET A 97 0.41 31.48 39.42
N ILE A 98 1.37 30.65 39.04
CA ILE A 98 1.39 30.02 37.71
C ILE A 98 0.25 29.02 37.56
N GLN A 99 -0.05 28.22 38.59
CA GLN A 99 -1.19 27.31 38.55
C GLN A 99 -2.52 28.07 38.41
N ASN A 100 -2.72 29.15 39.16
CA ASN A 100 -3.91 29.99 39.01
C ASN A 100 -3.99 30.61 37.61
N ARG A 101 -2.88 31.13 37.11
CA ARG A 101 -2.83 31.74 35.77
C ARG A 101 -3.10 30.71 34.67
N LYS A 102 -2.62 29.48 34.82
CA LYS A 102 -2.94 28.36 33.92
C LYS A 102 -4.45 28.12 33.87
N LEU A 103 -5.10 28.01 35.02
CA LEU A 103 -6.55 27.79 35.09
C LEU A 103 -7.35 28.94 34.46
N GLU A 104 -6.95 30.20 34.70
CA GLU A 104 -7.57 31.37 34.08
C GLU A 104 -7.44 31.36 32.55
N LEU A 105 -6.25 31.04 32.03
CA LEU A 105 -6.00 30.97 30.59
C LEU A 105 -6.83 29.88 29.93
N VAL A 106 -6.87 28.69 30.55
CA VAL A 106 -7.69 27.58 30.08
C VAL A 106 -9.17 27.98 30.04
N SER A 107 -9.72 28.49 31.15
CA SER A 107 -11.12 28.94 31.18
C SER A 107 -11.38 30.00 30.11
N GLY A 108 -10.54 31.03 30.00
CA GLY A 108 -10.77 32.12 29.06
C GLY A 108 -10.68 31.74 27.58
N VAL A 109 -9.91 30.70 27.21
CA VAL A 109 -9.94 30.16 25.84
C VAL A 109 -11.17 29.28 25.64
N ILE A 110 -11.47 28.40 26.59
CA ILE A 110 -12.59 27.46 26.50
C ILE A 110 -13.95 28.19 26.51
N ASP A 111 -14.13 29.20 27.36
CA ASP A 111 -15.35 29.99 27.44
C ASP A 111 -15.71 30.65 26.10
N ARG A 112 -14.71 31.00 25.28
CA ARG A 112 -14.93 31.56 23.94
C ARG A 112 -15.37 30.52 22.91
N LEU A 113 -15.01 29.25 23.09
CA LEU A 113 -15.42 28.18 22.17
C LEU A 113 -16.88 27.79 22.37
N TYR A 114 -17.34 27.77 23.63
CA TYR A 114 -18.72 27.43 23.97
C TYR A 114 -19.65 28.65 24.09
N ASP A 115 -19.20 29.85 23.71
CA ASP A 115 -19.98 31.07 23.84
C ASP A 115 -21.27 30.99 22.99
N GLY A 116 -22.40 31.30 23.62
CA GLY A 116 -23.72 31.21 22.98
C GLY A 116 -24.26 29.79 22.75
N GLU A 117 -23.58 28.74 23.24
CA GLU A 117 -24.08 27.36 23.13
C GLU A 117 -25.03 26.99 24.27
N PRO A 118 -26.29 26.58 24.00
CA PRO A 118 -27.22 26.17 25.04
C PRO A 118 -26.83 24.81 25.63
N HIS A 119 -26.92 24.68 26.96
CA HIS A 119 -26.64 23.44 27.72
C HIS A 119 -25.20 22.92 27.61
N SER A 120 -24.22 23.77 27.28
CA SER A 120 -22.80 23.40 27.15
C SER A 120 -22.02 23.35 28.48
N GLU A 121 -22.67 23.64 29.62
CA GLU A 121 -21.99 23.80 30.92
C GLU A 121 -21.14 22.59 31.33
N GLN A 122 -21.66 21.38 31.12
CA GLN A 122 -20.96 20.14 31.46
C GLN A 122 -19.77 19.89 30.52
N ALA A 123 -19.97 20.10 29.21
CA ALA A 123 -18.93 19.93 28.21
C ALA A 123 -17.78 20.94 28.38
N ARG A 124 -18.14 22.20 28.67
CA ARG A 124 -17.21 23.27 29.01
C ARG A 124 -16.39 22.91 30.26
N GLN A 125 -17.03 22.40 31.31
CA GLN A 125 -16.32 21.98 32.54
C GLN A 125 -15.39 20.79 32.28
N ALA A 126 -15.81 19.83 31.46
CA ALA A 126 -14.97 18.71 31.04
C ALA A 126 -13.74 19.20 30.27
N ALA A 127 -13.93 20.12 29.32
CA ALA A 127 -12.84 20.73 28.55
C ALA A 127 -11.86 21.49 29.44
N CYS A 128 -12.35 22.33 30.36
CA CYS A 128 -11.50 23.01 31.33
C CYS A 128 -10.68 22.03 32.19
N THR A 129 -11.30 20.93 32.63
CA THR A 129 -10.63 19.90 33.45
C THR A 129 -9.56 19.16 32.66
N PHE A 130 -9.84 18.86 31.38
CA PHE A 130 -8.93 18.18 30.47
C PHE A 130 -7.71 19.06 30.13
N PHE A 131 -7.92 20.32 29.73
CA PHE A 131 -6.81 21.22 29.37
C PHE A 131 -6.04 21.77 30.58
N ALA A 132 -6.55 21.57 31.80
CA ALA A 132 -5.79 21.81 33.02
C ALA A 132 -4.71 20.74 33.30
N GLN A 133 -4.74 19.59 32.62
CA GLN A 133 -3.76 18.52 32.75
C GLN A 133 -2.35 18.94 32.27
N PRO A 134 -1.29 18.17 32.59
CA PRO A 134 0.05 18.41 32.04
C PRO A 134 0.08 18.32 30.50
N SER A 135 0.91 19.15 29.86
CA SER A 135 0.99 19.22 28.39
C SER A 135 1.33 17.87 27.74
N ASP A 136 2.19 17.06 28.38
CA ASP A 136 2.57 15.74 27.87
C ASP A 136 1.38 14.79 27.80
N TYR A 137 0.47 14.86 28.78
CA TYR A 137 -0.76 14.06 28.77
C TYR A 137 -1.66 14.47 27.60
N ILE A 138 -1.85 15.77 27.39
CA ILE A 138 -2.69 16.31 26.33
C ILE A 138 -2.10 15.98 24.95
N ASN A 139 -0.79 16.11 24.77
CA ASN A 139 -0.11 15.76 23.53
C ASN A 139 -0.25 14.26 23.22
N THR A 140 -0.01 13.39 24.20
CA THR A 140 -0.17 11.94 24.00
C THR A 140 -1.62 11.57 23.65
N PHE A 141 -2.60 12.18 24.32
CA PHE A 141 -4.01 12.01 23.98
C PHE A 141 -4.30 12.45 22.54
N THR A 142 -3.76 13.61 22.15
CA THR A 142 -3.98 14.18 20.82
C THR A 142 -3.39 13.32 19.71
N GLU A 143 -2.20 12.75 19.92
CA GLU A 143 -1.59 11.81 18.98
C GLU A 143 -2.46 10.55 18.78
N ARG A 144 -3.03 10.01 19.86
CA ARG A 144 -3.94 8.85 19.78
C ARG A 144 -5.25 9.22 19.09
N TYR A 145 -5.84 10.36 19.44
CA TYR A 145 -7.07 10.86 18.84
C TYR A 145 -6.90 11.15 17.34
N GLY A 146 -5.80 11.79 16.94
CA GLY A 146 -5.50 12.08 15.54
C GLY A 146 -5.43 10.81 14.69
N LYS A 147 -4.66 9.81 15.13
CA LYS A 147 -4.59 8.51 14.46
C LYS A 147 -5.95 7.80 14.39
N PHE A 148 -6.72 7.86 15.48
CA PHE A 148 -8.07 7.31 15.51
C PHE A 148 -8.98 7.95 14.45
N VAL A 149 -9.04 9.28 14.39
CA VAL A 149 -9.86 10.01 13.42
C VAL A 149 -9.41 9.71 11.99
N GLU A 150 -8.11 9.77 11.70
CA GLU A 150 -7.56 9.49 10.37
C GLU A 150 -7.94 8.10 9.85
N ILE A 151 -7.87 7.08 10.71
CA ILE A 151 -8.23 5.70 10.37
C ILE A 151 -9.73 5.55 10.13
N MET A 152 -10.56 6.19 10.96
CA MET A 152 -12.01 6.16 10.81
C MET A 152 -12.43 6.85 9.51
N GLU A 153 -11.88 8.02 9.21
CA GLU A 153 -12.13 8.76 7.96
C GLU A 153 -11.67 7.95 6.73
N ALA A 154 -10.49 7.34 6.78
CA ALA A 154 -9.99 6.51 5.69
C ALA A 154 -10.85 5.25 5.47
N ALA A 155 -11.28 4.60 6.54
CA ALA A 155 -12.15 3.44 6.44
C ALA A 155 -13.51 3.79 5.85
N GLU A 156 -14.10 4.92 6.26
CA GLU A 156 -15.36 5.41 5.70
C GLU A 156 -15.21 5.77 4.20
N ALA A 157 -14.16 6.50 3.83
CA ALA A 157 -13.92 6.93 2.46
C ALA A 157 -13.78 5.76 1.46
N HIS A 158 -13.20 4.64 1.90
CA HIS A 158 -12.98 3.45 1.06
C HIS A 158 -13.95 2.30 1.34
N ASN A 159 -14.99 2.53 2.16
CA ASN A 159 -15.95 1.52 2.57
C ASN A 159 -15.28 0.23 3.11
N VAL A 160 -14.34 0.41 4.02
CA VAL A 160 -13.59 -0.66 4.67
C VAL A 160 -14.19 -0.98 6.03
N THR A 161 -14.70 -2.20 6.17
CA THR A 161 -15.16 -2.68 7.47
C THR A 161 -13.97 -2.89 8.42
N LEU A 162 -14.04 -2.25 9.59
CA LEU A 162 -13.09 -2.36 10.69
C LEU A 162 -13.69 -3.11 11.87
N LEU A 163 -12.84 -3.83 12.61
CA LEU A 163 -13.21 -4.46 13.87
C LEU A 163 -12.79 -3.53 15.02
N ASP A 164 -13.76 -2.91 15.67
CA ASP A 164 -13.50 -2.09 16.87
C ASP A 164 -13.40 -2.97 18.12
N PRO A 165 -12.23 -3.07 18.78
CA PRO A 165 -12.06 -3.88 19.99
C PRO A 165 -12.95 -3.42 21.14
N HIS A 166 -13.30 -2.14 21.16
CA HIS A 166 -14.10 -1.48 22.19
C HIS A 166 -15.59 -1.39 21.82
N GLY A 167 -15.96 -1.79 20.61
CA GLY A 167 -17.35 -1.87 20.16
C GLY A 167 -18.13 -2.95 20.92
N ASN A 168 -19.46 -2.85 20.89
CA ASN A 168 -20.28 -3.86 21.55
C ASN A 168 -20.13 -5.23 20.85
N TRP A 169 -20.46 -6.31 21.55
CA TRP A 169 -20.23 -7.67 21.04
C TRP A 169 -20.98 -7.95 19.72
N LEU A 170 -22.14 -7.30 19.51
CA LEU A 170 -22.92 -7.43 18.28
C LEU A 170 -22.23 -6.74 17.10
N GLU A 171 -21.72 -5.53 17.29
CA GLU A 171 -20.93 -4.78 16.32
C GLU A 171 -19.68 -5.56 15.94
N ARG A 172 -18.96 -6.09 16.93
CA ARG A 172 -17.78 -6.94 16.69
C ARG A 172 -18.13 -8.20 15.90
N GLY A 173 -19.23 -8.86 16.25
CA GLY A 173 -19.71 -10.04 15.52
C GLY A 173 -20.08 -9.71 14.07
N ARG A 174 -20.81 -8.62 13.83
CA ARG A 174 -21.17 -8.15 12.48
C ARG A 174 -19.95 -7.77 11.66
N ALA A 175 -19.02 -7.03 12.25
CA ALA A 175 -17.77 -6.64 11.60
C ALA A 175 -16.93 -7.87 11.24
N ALA A 176 -16.80 -8.84 12.15
CA ALA A 176 -16.08 -10.08 11.88
C ALA A 176 -16.70 -10.88 10.71
N ILE A 177 -18.02 -11.00 10.67
CA ILE A 177 -18.73 -11.67 9.57
C ILE A 177 -18.52 -10.92 8.25
N ALA A 178 -18.66 -9.59 8.25
CA ALA A 178 -18.46 -8.77 7.06
C ALA A 178 -17.03 -8.89 6.53
N ILE A 179 -16.02 -8.78 7.40
CA ILE A 179 -14.60 -8.98 7.04
C ILE A 179 -14.38 -10.39 6.48
N HIS A 180 -14.95 -11.42 7.09
CA HIS A 180 -14.85 -12.79 6.59
C HIS A 180 -15.47 -12.94 5.20
N ASN A 181 -16.67 -12.42 4.99
CA ASN A 181 -17.36 -12.47 3.70
C ASN A 181 -16.59 -11.71 2.62
N GLU A 182 -16.04 -10.54 2.92
CA GLU A 182 -15.19 -9.77 2.00
C GLU A 182 -13.93 -10.57 1.61
N ARG A 183 -13.27 -11.21 2.58
CA ARG A 183 -12.11 -12.07 2.31
C ARG A 183 -12.49 -13.26 1.43
N GLN A 184 -13.63 -13.92 1.71
CA GLN A 184 -14.12 -15.04 0.91
C GLN A 184 -14.46 -14.62 -0.53
N HIS A 185 -15.11 -13.48 -0.71
CA HIS A 185 -15.39 -12.95 -2.05
C HIS A 185 -14.11 -12.65 -2.81
N LEU A 186 -13.12 -12.02 -2.18
CA LEU A 186 -11.83 -11.77 -2.82
C LEU A 186 -11.12 -13.08 -3.24
N ILE A 187 -11.13 -14.10 -2.39
CA ILE A 187 -10.57 -15.42 -2.72
C ILE A 187 -11.32 -16.04 -3.90
N GLN A 188 -12.65 -16.01 -3.89
CA GLN A 188 -13.48 -16.55 -4.97
C GLN A 188 -13.26 -15.82 -6.29
N ASP A 189 -13.13 -14.49 -6.26
CA ASP A 189 -12.87 -13.67 -7.45
C ASP A 189 -11.50 -13.97 -8.04
N GLU A 190 -10.48 -14.10 -7.19
CA GLU A 190 -9.12 -14.50 -7.60
C GLU A 190 -9.09 -15.92 -8.17
N ASP A 191 -9.73 -16.89 -7.53
CA ASP A 191 -9.79 -18.29 -8.00
C ASP A 191 -10.57 -18.40 -9.31
N THR A 192 -11.68 -17.68 -9.43
CA THR A 192 -12.45 -17.58 -10.69
C THR A 192 -11.59 -16.96 -11.78
N ARG A 193 -10.86 -15.88 -11.47
CA ARG A 193 -9.97 -15.23 -12.43
C ARG A 193 -8.82 -16.13 -12.85
N LEU A 194 -8.23 -16.90 -11.93
CA LEU A 194 -7.20 -17.89 -12.24
C LEU A 194 -7.75 -18.99 -13.14
N ALA A 195 -8.95 -19.50 -12.88
CA ALA A 195 -9.60 -20.49 -13.73
C ALA A 195 -9.86 -19.95 -15.14
N ASP A 196 -10.33 -18.71 -15.26
CA ASP A 196 -10.52 -18.02 -16.54
C ASP A 196 -9.21 -17.85 -17.30
N ILE A 197 -8.13 -17.45 -16.60
CA ILE A 197 -6.80 -17.33 -17.18
C ILE A 197 -6.29 -18.69 -17.66
N ASP A 198 -6.37 -19.74 -16.83
CA ASP A 198 -5.92 -21.08 -17.20
C ASP A 198 -6.69 -21.63 -18.41
N GLN A 199 -8.01 -21.40 -18.48
CA GLN A 199 -8.85 -21.75 -19.64
C GLN A 199 -8.43 -20.96 -20.89
N ALA A 200 -8.18 -19.66 -20.76
CA ALA A 200 -7.72 -18.81 -21.86
C ALA A 200 -6.33 -19.24 -22.36
N LEU A 201 -5.40 -19.55 -21.46
CA LEU A 201 -4.07 -20.04 -21.80
C LEU A 201 -4.17 -21.37 -22.56
N ARG A 202 -5.00 -22.32 -22.12
CA ARG A 202 -5.25 -23.58 -22.86
C ARG A 202 -5.81 -23.34 -24.25
N THR A 203 -6.76 -22.43 -24.38
CA THR A 203 -7.36 -22.08 -25.68
C THR A 203 -6.32 -21.48 -26.64
N LEU A 204 -5.43 -20.60 -26.15
CA LEU A 204 -4.33 -20.04 -26.92
C LEU A 204 -3.31 -21.11 -27.34
N GLN A 205 -3.02 -22.06 -26.45
CA GLN A 205 -2.14 -23.18 -26.74
C GLN A 205 -2.72 -24.09 -27.82
N GLU A 206 -3.97 -24.50 -27.70
CA GLU A 206 -4.63 -25.38 -28.68
C GLU A 206 -4.78 -24.69 -30.04
N ARG A 207 -5.18 -23.42 -30.08
CA ARG A 207 -5.32 -22.64 -31.33
C ARG A 207 -4.03 -22.56 -32.14
N SER A 208 -2.89 -22.48 -31.45
CA SER A 208 -1.57 -22.32 -32.07
C SER A 208 -0.82 -23.64 -32.22
N ASN A 209 -1.49 -24.80 -32.04
CA ASN A 209 -0.84 -26.11 -32.02
C ASN A 209 0.36 -26.17 -31.07
N HIS A 210 0.21 -25.55 -29.90
CA HIS A 210 1.21 -25.40 -28.84
C HIS A 210 2.45 -24.58 -29.19
N LEU A 211 2.49 -23.89 -30.34
CA LEU A 211 3.61 -23.02 -30.72
C LEU A 211 3.79 -21.86 -29.74
N VAL A 212 2.70 -21.27 -29.25
CA VAL A 212 2.73 -20.17 -28.26
C VAL A 212 3.47 -20.60 -27.00
N GLN A 213 3.11 -21.76 -26.43
CA GLN A 213 3.74 -22.30 -25.23
C GLN A 213 5.22 -22.62 -25.48
N ARG A 214 5.53 -23.32 -26.57
CA ARG A 214 6.92 -23.68 -26.89
C ARG A 214 7.81 -22.46 -27.05
N ILE A 215 7.31 -21.38 -27.67
CA ILE A 215 8.05 -20.11 -27.80
C ILE A 215 8.23 -19.43 -26.44
N ALA A 216 7.18 -19.44 -25.61
CA ALA A 216 7.22 -18.87 -24.26
C ALA A 216 8.19 -19.62 -23.33
N ASP A 217 8.22 -20.96 -23.37
CA ASP A 217 9.11 -21.82 -22.58
C ASP A 217 10.60 -21.53 -22.85
N HIS A 218 10.92 -21.12 -24.08
CA HIS A 218 12.28 -20.72 -24.46
C HIS A 218 12.59 -19.24 -24.15
N ASN A 219 11.63 -18.50 -23.60
CA ASN A 219 11.73 -17.08 -23.26
C ASN A 219 12.25 -16.22 -24.43
N TRP A 220 11.76 -16.51 -25.65
CA TRP A 220 12.18 -15.78 -26.83
C TRP A 220 11.58 -14.37 -26.87
N SER A 221 12.41 -13.39 -27.20
CA SER A 221 11.93 -12.07 -27.61
C SER A 221 11.18 -12.22 -28.93
N PHE A 222 9.87 -11.99 -28.92
CA PHE A 222 9.07 -12.10 -30.15
C PHE A 222 9.50 -11.08 -31.22
N ALA A 223 9.99 -9.91 -30.80
CA ALA A 223 10.56 -8.92 -31.70
C ALA A 223 11.80 -9.48 -32.45
N ASP A 224 12.63 -10.27 -31.76
CA ASP A 224 13.82 -10.89 -32.36
C ASP A 224 13.40 -11.93 -33.42
N VAL A 225 12.34 -12.71 -33.15
CA VAL A 225 11.79 -13.71 -34.08
C VAL A 225 11.19 -13.05 -35.33
N LEU A 226 10.49 -11.92 -35.17
CA LEU A 226 9.98 -11.13 -36.30
C LEU A 226 11.11 -10.57 -37.15
N ALA A 227 12.12 -9.96 -36.53
CA ALA A 227 13.27 -9.41 -37.25
C ALA A 227 14.03 -10.48 -38.04
N LEU A 228 14.15 -11.69 -37.48
CA LEU A 228 14.71 -12.85 -38.18
C LEU A 228 13.87 -13.23 -39.40
N TYR A 229 12.55 -13.27 -39.25
CA TYR A 229 11.65 -13.59 -40.36
C TYR A 229 11.70 -12.53 -41.47
N GLU A 230 11.73 -11.24 -41.12
CA GLU A 230 11.86 -10.16 -42.09
C GLU A 230 13.18 -10.25 -42.86
N SER A 231 14.28 -10.53 -42.17
CA SER A 231 15.60 -10.75 -42.79
C SER A 231 15.58 -11.93 -43.75
N TYR A 232 14.91 -13.02 -43.37
CA TYR A 232 14.70 -14.20 -44.22
C TYR A 232 13.88 -13.87 -45.48
N GLN A 233 12.78 -13.11 -45.35
CA GLN A 233 11.97 -12.69 -46.50
C GLN A 233 12.72 -11.74 -47.44
N GLN A 234 13.53 -10.82 -46.92
CA GLN A 234 14.35 -9.93 -47.74
C GLN A 234 15.35 -10.70 -48.58
N GLN A 235 16.07 -11.66 -47.98
CA GLN A 235 17.02 -12.50 -48.71
C GLN A 235 16.32 -13.40 -49.73
N LEU A 236 15.19 -14.00 -49.39
CA LEU A 236 14.37 -14.76 -50.35
C LEU A 236 13.84 -13.89 -51.51
N GLY A 237 13.41 -12.66 -51.22
CA GLY A 237 12.91 -11.71 -52.22
C GLY A 237 13.99 -11.35 -53.24
N SER A 238 15.25 -11.23 -52.80
CA SER A 238 16.38 -11.00 -53.70
C SER A 238 16.66 -12.18 -54.66
N LEU A 239 16.41 -13.42 -54.20
CA LEU A 239 16.57 -14.64 -55.01
C LEU A 239 15.40 -14.86 -55.98
N LYS A 240 14.17 -14.54 -55.56
CA LYS A 240 12.96 -14.63 -56.41
C LYS A 240 13.02 -13.79 -57.69
N GLN A 241 13.82 -12.71 -57.68
CA GLN A 241 14.05 -11.88 -58.88
C GLN A 241 14.92 -12.60 -59.93
N VAL A 242 15.60 -13.68 -59.55
CA VAL A 242 16.54 -14.41 -60.40
C VAL A 242 15.93 -15.72 -60.91
N THR A 243 15.23 -16.48 -60.06
CA THR A 243 14.62 -17.79 -60.41
C THR A 243 13.52 -18.19 -59.41
N ALA A 244 12.69 -19.19 -59.75
CA ALA A 244 11.78 -19.82 -58.80
C ALA A 244 12.58 -20.53 -57.69
N VAL A 245 12.40 -20.12 -56.44
CA VAL A 245 13.24 -20.56 -55.31
C VAL A 245 12.87 -21.98 -54.87
N SER A 246 13.84 -22.89 -54.96
CA SER A 246 13.71 -24.28 -54.53
C SER A 246 13.71 -24.44 -52.99
N PRO A 247 13.11 -25.51 -52.43
CA PRO A 247 13.14 -25.75 -50.98
C PRO A 247 14.55 -25.81 -50.38
N THR A 248 15.52 -26.31 -51.14
CA THR A 248 16.94 -26.38 -50.72
C THR A 248 17.57 -25.00 -50.58
N GLU A 249 17.24 -24.08 -51.48
CA GLU A 249 17.69 -22.68 -51.40
C GLU A 249 17.01 -21.95 -50.24
N GLN A 250 15.72 -22.22 -49.97
CA GLN A 250 15.01 -21.67 -48.81
C GLN A 250 15.65 -22.10 -47.49
N LEU A 251 15.99 -23.39 -47.36
CA LEU A 251 16.68 -23.91 -46.18
C LEU A 251 18.07 -23.28 -45.99
N ALA A 252 18.84 -23.11 -47.07
CA ALA A 252 20.16 -22.48 -47.00
C ALA A 252 20.07 -21.02 -46.50
N VAL A 253 19.08 -20.25 -46.98
CA VAL A 253 18.82 -18.88 -46.49
C VAL A 253 18.40 -18.88 -45.02
N PHE A 254 17.52 -19.81 -44.63
CA PHE A 254 17.12 -19.98 -43.24
C PHE A 254 18.33 -20.24 -42.33
N GLU A 255 19.17 -21.22 -42.67
CA GLU A 255 20.35 -21.57 -41.88
C GLU A 255 21.30 -20.38 -41.72
N GLN A 256 21.47 -19.58 -42.77
CA GLN A 256 22.30 -18.38 -42.75
C GLN A 256 21.73 -17.31 -41.81
N VAL A 257 20.42 -17.04 -41.87
CA VAL A 257 19.75 -16.00 -41.07
C VAL A 257 19.57 -16.41 -39.61
N ALA A 258 19.24 -17.68 -39.35
CA ALA A 258 18.99 -18.19 -38.00
C ALA A 258 20.28 -18.43 -37.20
N LYS A 259 21.43 -18.63 -37.85
CA LYS A 259 22.73 -18.92 -37.20
C LYS A 259 23.07 -18.03 -36.00
N PRO A 260 23.03 -16.68 -36.06
CA PRO A 260 23.34 -15.83 -34.91
C PRO A 260 22.36 -16.02 -33.74
N PHE A 261 21.07 -16.22 -34.02
CA PHE A 261 20.06 -16.47 -33.00
C PHE A 261 20.28 -17.83 -32.32
N LEU A 262 20.48 -18.88 -33.11
CA LEU A 262 20.75 -20.23 -32.62
C LEU A 262 22.04 -20.30 -31.78
N ALA A 263 23.06 -19.51 -32.12
CA ALA A 263 24.27 -19.39 -31.32
C ALA A 263 24.00 -18.73 -29.95
N LYS A 264 23.14 -17.70 -29.90
CA LYS A 264 22.71 -17.03 -28.66
C LYS A 264 21.93 -17.99 -27.75
N VAL A 265 21.02 -18.78 -28.30
CA VAL A 265 20.27 -19.81 -27.55
C VAL A 265 21.22 -20.84 -26.92
N ALA A 266 22.15 -21.38 -27.70
CA ALA A 266 23.13 -22.35 -27.20
C ALA A 266 24.04 -21.76 -26.10
N HIS A 267 24.43 -20.49 -26.23
CA HIS A 267 25.21 -19.79 -25.21
C HIS A 267 24.45 -19.65 -23.90
N ASN A 268 23.17 -19.25 -23.94
CA ASN A 268 22.36 -19.01 -22.74
C ASN A 268 22.18 -20.28 -21.88
N VAL A 269 22.02 -21.45 -22.52
CA VAL A 269 21.97 -22.74 -21.83
C VAL A 269 23.28 -23.10 -21.15
N GLY A 270 24.40 -22.72 -21.77
CA GLY A 270 25.75 -22.89 -21.21
C GLY A 270 26.05 -21.98 -20.02
N SER A 271 25.44 -20.79 -19.94
CA SER A 271 25.64 -19.86 -18.81
C SER A 271 24.79 -20.20 -17.58
N LEU A 272 23.65 -20.89 -17.75
CA LEU A 272 22.76 -21.29 -16.65
C LEU A 272 23.29 -22.51 -15.87
N ASN A 273 24.09 -23.34 -16.52
CA ASN A 273 24.69 -24.53 -15.93
C ASN A 273 26.18 -24.29 -15.71
N GLN A 274 26.65 -24.26 -14.45
CA GLN A 274 28.06 -24.06 -14.09
C GLN A 274 29.03 -25.10 -14.70
N HIS A 275 28.49 -26.14 -15.34
CA HIS A 275 29.21 -27.11 -16.16
C HIS A 275 28.67 -27.10 -17.59
N THR A 276 29.57 -26.90 -18.56
CA THR A 276 29.28 -26.81 -19.99
C THR A 276 28.74 -28.14 -20.52
N ASN A 277 27.42 -28.34 -20.43
CA ASN A 277 26.77 -29.52 -20.98
C ASN A 277 26.58 -29.33 -22.50
N LEU A 278 27.60 -29.68 -23.29
CA LEU A 278 27.59 -29.60 -24.76
C LEU A 278 26.37 -30.31 -25.38
N LYS A 279 25.90 -31.40 -24.73
CA LYS A 279 24.70 -32.12 -25.17
C LYS A 279 23.44 -31.27 -24.99
N ALA A 280 23.28 -30.61 -23.84
CA ALA A 280 22.16 -29.70 -23.59
C ALA A 280 22.17 -28.48 -24.52
N ALA A 281 23.36 -27.90 -24.76
CA ALA A 281 23.50 -26.77 -25.69
C ALA A 281 23.16 -27.15 -27.14
N LYS A 282 23.58 -28.34 -27.59
CA LYS A 282 23.20 -28.88 -28.91
C LYS A 282 21.70 -29.13 -28.99
N GLN A 283 21.13 -29.79 -27.98
CA GLN A 283 19.70 -30.10 -27.96
C GLN A 283 18.84 -28.84 -28.00
N ALA A 284 19.13 -27.84 -27.16
CA ALA A 284 18.40 -26.57 -27.17
C ALA A 284 18.55 -25.81 -28.50
N ARG A 285 19.71 -25.90 -29.15
CA ARG A 285 19.92 -25.34 -30.49
C ARG A 285 19.05 -26.03 -31.53
N ASP A 286 19.02 -27.37 -31.52
CA ASP A 286 18.27 -28.16 -32.50
C ASP A 286 16.76 -27.97 -32.31
N GLU A 287 16.28 -27.95 -31.05
CA GLU A 287 14.90 -27.64 -30.68
C GLU A 287 14.50 -26.22 -31.13
N ALA A 288 15.37 -25.23 -30.93
CA ALA A 288 15.16 -23.86 -31.39
C ALA A 288 15.12 -23.74 -32.92
N ALA A 289 15.97 -24.48 -33.62
CA ALA A 289 15.98 -24.49 -35.08
C ALA A 289 14.67 -25.04 -35.64
N ASN A 290 14.19 -26.16 -35.08
CA ASN A 290 12.92 -26.77 -35.47
C ASN A 290 11.74 -25.84 -35.20
N LEU A 291 11.69 -25.20 -34.03
CA LEU A 291 10.61 -24.27 -33.68
C LEU A 291 10.60 -23.02 -34.59
N LEU A 292 11.77 -22.49 -34.96
CA LEU A 292 11.85 -21.38 -35.92
C LEU A 292 11.37 -21.78 -37.32
N LEU A 293 11.70 -22.98 -37.79
CA LEU A 293 11.20 -23.50 -39.06
C LEU A 293 9.67 -23.60 -39.06
N GLU A 294 9.10 -24.17 -38.00
CA GLU A 294 7.64 -24.25 -37.83
C GLU A 294 6.98 -22.86 -37.88
N VAL A 295 7.60 -21.84 -37.29
CA VAL A 295 7.11 -20.45 -37.36
C VAL A 295 7.25 -19.84 -38.76
N PHE A 296 8.35 -20.14 -39.46
CA PHE A 296 8.64 -19.58 -40.79
C PHE A 296 7.76 -20.18 -41.88
N ASP A 297 7.35 -21.43 -41.71
CA ASP A 297 6.45 -22.15 -42.62
C ASP A 297 4.99 -21.68 -42.52
N LEU A 298 4.62 -20.98 -41.43
CA LEU A 298 3.28 -20.38 -41.29
C LEU A 298 3.00 -19.36 -42.39
N SER A 299 1.75 -19.28 -42.83
CA SER A 299 1.28 -18.21 -43.71
C SER A 299 1.39 -16.83 -43.03
N PRO A 300 1.43 -15.73 -43.80
CA PRO A 300 1.47 -14.38 -43.22
C PRO A 300 0.31 -14.08 -42.25
N SER A 301 -0.87 -14.64 -42.51
CA SER A 301 -2.04 -14.53 -41.62
C SER A 301 -1.88 -15.32 -40.33
N GLU A 302 -1.42 -16.57 -40.41
CA GLU A 302 -1.19 -17.41 -39.23
C GLU A 302 -0.08 -16.86 -38.35
N ARG A 303 1.00 -16.32 -38.93
CA ARG A 303 2.07 -15.68 -38.17
C ARG A 303 1.61 -14.42 -37.44
N ARG A 304 0.77 -13.61 -38.09
CA ARG A 304 0.16 -12.43 -37.44
C ARG A 304 -0.76 -12.86 -36.29
N GLN A 305 -1.52 -13.94 -36.45
CA GLN A 305 -2.35 -14.46 -35.37
C GLN A 305 -1.48 -15.00 -34.23
N LEU A 306 -0.47 -15.82 -34.53
CA LEU A 306 0.48 -16.34 -33.55
C LEU A 306 1.13 -15.21 -32.73
N PHE A 307 1.44 -14.08 -33.35
CA PHE A 307 1.95 -12.90 -32.66
C PHE A 307 0.98 -12.37 -31.59
N LEU A 308 -0.27 -12.13 -31.97
CA LEU A 308 -1.29 -11.65 -31.05
C LEU A 308 -1.49 -12.65 -29.90
N ASP A 309 -1.50 -13.94 -30.23
CA ASP A 309 -1.66 -15.03 -29.27
C ASP A 309 -0.53 -15.06 -28.23
N ILE A 310 0.72 -14.82 -28.66
CA ILE A 310 1.88 -14.75 -27.75
C ILE A 310 1.80 -13.52 -26.84
N GLN A 311 1.37 -12.37 -27.37
CA GLN A 311 1.19 -11.17 -26.56
C GLN A 311 0.14 -11.39 -25.47
N ASP A 312 -1.00 -11.97 -25.85
CA ASP A 312 -2.08 -12.31 -24.90
C ASP A 312 -1.61 -13.36 -23.89
N TYR A 313 -0.90 -14.39 -24.34
CA TYR A 313 -0.35 -15.45 -23.47
C TYR A 313 0.62 -14.89 -22.43
N MET A 314 1.53 -13.99 -22.82
CA MET A 314 2.47 -13.36 -21.89
C MET A 314 1.76 -12.45 -20.89
N LYS A 315 0.74 -11.70 -21.34
CA LYS A 315 -0.06 -10.83 -20.46
C LYS A 315 -0.80 -11.66 -19.41
N LEU A 316 -1.46 -12.72 -19.85
CA LEU A 316 -2.21 -13.64 -18.98
C LEU A 316 -1.30 -14.38 -18.00
N THR A 317 -0.13 -14.85 -18.44
CA THR A 317 0.86 -15.49 -17.56
C THR A 317 1.35 -14.52 -16.47
N ARG A 318 1.66 -13.26 -16.82
CA ARG A 318 2.05 -12.25 -15.81
C ARG A 318 0.94 -11.95 -14.82
N GLU A 319 -0.30 -11.87 -15.28
CA GLU A 319 -1.45 -11.66 -14.41
C GLU A 319 -1.64 -12.84 -13.45
N ARG A 320 -1.55 -14.07 -13.95
CA ARG A 320 -1.58 -15.30 -13.14
C ARG A 320 -0.50 -15.29 -12.06
N ASP A 321 0.74 -14.96 -12.42
CA ASP A 321 1.85 -14.90 -11.47
C ASP A 321 1.62 -13.84 -10.38
N LEU A 322 1.07 -12.68 -10.74
CA LEU A 322 0.71 -11.63 -9.78
C LEU A 322 -0.36 -12.11 -8.80
N ILE A 323 -1.43 -12.73 -9.29
CA ILE A 323 -2.51 -13.25 -8.42
C ILE A 323 -1.94 -14.31 -7.46
N LEU A 324 -1.12 -15.24 -7.95
CA LEU A 324 -0.49 -16.27 -7.11
C LEU A 324 0.44 -15.69 -6.03
N VAL A 325 1.16 -14.60 -6.34
CA VAL A 325 1.97 -13.88 -5.35
C VAL A 325 1.09 -13.22 -4.29
N VAL A 326 -0.02 -12.59 -4.68
CA VAL A 326 -0.98 -11.97 -3.75
C VAL A 326 -1.59 -13.04 -2.82
N GLN A 327 -2.04 -14.17 -3.37
CA GLN A 327 -2.58 -15.29 -2.60
C GLN A 327 -1.57 -15.79 -1.56
N ARG A 328 -0.32 -16.03 -1.97
CA ARG A 328 0.75 -16.48 -1.06
C ARG A 328 1.05 -15.46 0.05
N ASN A 329 1.11 -14.18 -0.28
CA ASN A 329 1.38 -13.13 0.71
C ASN A 329 0.26 -13.05 1.74
N ARG A 330 -1.01 -13.19 1.30
CA ARG A 330 -2.18 -13.22 2.19
C ARG A 330 -2.14 -14.43 3.12
N GLU A 331 -1.83 -15.63 2.61
CA GLU A 331 -1.69 -16.83 3.44
C GLU A 331 -0.61 -16.66 4.51
N GLN A 332 0.55 -16.08 4.15
CA GLN A 332 1.62 -15.80 5.10
C GLN A 332 1.21 -14.77 6.16
N PHE A 333 0.45 -13.75 5.77
CA PHE A 333 -0.07 -12.75 6.71
C PHE A 333 -1.06 -13.38 7.71
N LEU A 334 -2.02 -14.16 7.22
CA LEU A 334 -3.02 -14.83 8.06
C LEU A 334 -2.38 -15.87 8.99
N ALA A 335 -1.36 -16.60 8.52
CA ALA A 335 -0.60 -17.53 9.37
C ALA A 335 0.07 -16.82 10.54
N LYS A 336 0.69 -15.65 10.31
CA LYS A 336 1.33 -14.86 11.37
C LYS A 336 0.34 -14.33 12.40
N GLN A 337 -0.88 -13.96 11.98
CA GLN A 337 -1.93 -13.52 12.91
C GLN A 337 -2.51 -14.64 13.77
N HIS A 338 -2.28 -15.91 13.44
CA HIS A 338 -2.71 -17.05 14.25
C HIS A 338 -1.69 -17.47 15.32
N ASP A 339 -0.43 -17.03 15.19
CA ASP A 339 0.67 -17.33 16.11
C ASP A 339 0.86 -16.26 17.20
N GLU A 340 0.15 -15.12 17.13
CA GLU A 340 0.05 -14.06 18.13
C GLU A 340 -1.31 -14.13 18.86
#